data_AF-A0A0J6Y2S3-F1
#
_entry.id   AF-A0A0J6Y2S3-F1
#
_cell.length_a   1.000
_cell.length_b   1.000
_cell.length_c   1.000
_cell.angle_alpha   90.00
_cell.angle_beta   90.00
_cell.angle_gamma   90.00
#
_symmetry.space_group_name_H-M   'P 1'
#
loop_
_entity.id
_entity.type
_entity.pdbx_description
1 polymer ?
#
loop_
_entity_poly.entity_id
_entity_poly.type
_entity_poly.pdbx_seq_one_letter_code
_entity_poly.pdbx_strand_id
1 'polypeptide(L)'
;MRAGSRGRLIAIPSFFGIMCQLCTFGVVMPIYVTLHLFTSPASFNPNRENTDFPFFRVNTFLWSISNGYILPTILMAFPNMSKGLLPSKQHAIAFWQPWPIYISLIQYVLSKFSIICSCFGPQSNNITSRQTKTRNGLRRIYAFAFSCAAIPHLASWTISLAAWVFPTLFSPKTASTLAPRNVFVNQFPWSSARPESLGVGTLWFLQWDHLIGAIVALVWTAILYAAAHIECRIPISGFKLMLKVVTFCVVAGIAGAAVELMWERDELLLDLQDAKRDKTFKSQ
;
A
#
# COMPACT_ATOMS: atom_id res chain seq x y z
N MET A 1 6.36 -7.64 -8.63
CA MET A 1 6.58 -6.55 -9.61
C MET A 1 6.11 -6.99 -10.97
N ARG A 2 5.47 -6.07 -11.70
CA ARG A 2 4.85 -6.32 -13.00
C ARG A 2 5.90 -6.59 -14.07
N ALA A 3 5.57 -7.41 -15.06
CA ALA A 3 6.52 -7.84 -16.08
C ALA A 3 7.14 -6.67 -16.88
N GLY A 4 6.41 -5.57 -17.11
CA GLY A 4 6.92 -4.38 -17.82
C GLY A 4 7.97 -3.54 -17.07
N SER A 5 8.18 -3.80 -15.78
CA SER A 5 9.23 -3.14 -14.99
C SER A 5 10.53 -3.95 -14.94
N ARG A 6 10.53 -5.20 -15.46
CA ARG A 6 11.63 -6.16 -15.27
C ARG A 6 12.97 -5.59 -15.76
N GLY A 7 13.99 -5.67 -14.91
CA GLY A 7 15.35 -5.17 -15.20
C GLY A 7 15.61 -3.71 -14.86
N ARG A 8 14.64 -2.99 -14.26
CA ARG A 8 14.78 -1.58 -13.87
C ARG A 8 14.78 -1.42 -12.36
N LEU A 9 15.39 -0.35 -11.84
CA LEU A 9 15.44 -0.07 -10.39
C LEU A 9 14.05 0.00 -9.75
N ILE A 10 13.08 0.56 -10.47
CA ILE A 10 11.63 0.57 -10.13
C ILE A 10 11.05 -0.82 -9.86
N ALA A 11 11.70 -1.89 -10.31
CA ALA A 11 11.28 -3.27 -10.11
C ALA A 11 11.82 -3.93 -8.83
N ILE A 12 12.54 -3.18 -7.99
CA ILE A 12 13.11 -3.67 -6.74
C ILE A 12 12.39 -2.98 -5.57
N PRO A 13 11.29 -3.56 -5.05
CA PRO A 13 10.48 -2.91 -4.02
C PRO A 13 11.27 -2.70 -2.72
N SER A 14 12.18 -3.61 -2.37
CA SER A 14 13.03 -3.47 -1.18
C SER A 14 13.98 -2.30 -1.27
N PHE A 15 14.45 -1.91 -2.46
CA PHE A 15 15.31 -0.74 -2.60
C PHE A 15 14.56 0.52 -2.14
N PHE A 16 13.34 0.74 -2.66
CA PHE A 16 12.51 1.87 -2.25
C PHE A 16 12.07 1.74 -0.79
N GLY A 17 11.78 0.53 -0.29
CA GLY A 17 11.49 0.33 1.12
C GLY A 17 12.65 0.72 2.04
N ILE A 18 13.90 0.38 1.67
CA ILE A 18 15.10 0.79 2.40
C ILE A 18 15.28 2.30 2.33
N MET A 19 15.11 2.90 1.16
CA MET A 19 15.15 4.37 1.02
C MET A 19 14.10 5.04 1.91
N CYS A 20 12.89 4.48 2.03
CA CYS A 20 11.87 5.02 2.94
C CYS A 20 12.32 4.98 4.41
N GLN A 21 13.12 4.00 4.82
CA GLN A 21 13.70 3.96 6.17
C GLN A 21 14.83 4.98 6.37
N LEU A 22 15.65 5.21 5.35
CA LEU A 22 16.79 6.13 5.43
C LEU A 22 16.41 7.60 5.27
N CYS A 23 15.45 7.90 4.40
CA CYS A 23 15.07 9.26 4.04
C CYS A 23 13.71 9.64 4.60
N THR A 24 12.67 8.86 4.28
CA THR A 24 11.24 8.98 4.67
C THR A 24 10.30 8.56 3.53
N PHE A 25 9.03 8.26 3.83
CA PHE A 25 8.05 7.93 2.80
C PHE A 25 7.69 9.12 1.90
N GLY A 26 7.46 10.28 2.48
CA GLY A 26 7.09 11.53 1.81
C GLY A 26 8.15 12.06 0.86
N VAL A 27 9.44 11.76 1.08
CA VAL A 27 10.53 12.09 0.14
C VAL A 27 10.68 11.04 -0.95
N VAL A 28 10.62 9.75 -0.60
CA VAL A 28 10.90 8.66 -1.54
C VAL A 28 9.75 8.42 -2.50
N MET A 29 8.50 8.61 -2.07
CA MET A 29 7.33 8.38 -2.91
C MET A 29 7.29 9.28 -4.16
N PRO A 30 7.56 10.61 -4.09
CA PRO A 30 7.73 11.46 -5.28
C PRO A 30 8.79 10.95 -6.26
N ILE A 31 9.94 10.51 -5.75
CA ILE A 31 11.04 10.00 -6.57
C ILE A 31 10.60 8.72 -7.28
N TYR A 32 10.00 7.78 -6.54
CA TYR A 32 9.46 6.55 -7.10
C TYR A 32 8.42 6.82 -8.19
N VAL A 33 7.45 7.69 -7.92
CA VAL A 33 6.37 8.03 -8.86
C VAL A 33 6.93 8.66 -10.12
N THR A 34 7.85 9.61 -9.98
CA THR A 34 8.51 10.26 -11.12
C THR A 34 9.22 9.22 -11.98
N LEU A 35 10.08 8.39 -11.38
CA LEU A 35 10.77 7.32 -12.10
C LEU A 35 9.79 6.35 -12.76
N HIS A 36 8.74 5.93 -12.05
CA HIS A 36 7.75 5.00 -12.57
C HIS A 36 6.96 5.61 -13.73
N LEU A 37 6.53 6.86 -13.63
CA LEU A 37 5.78 7.51 -14.71
C LEU A 37 6.66 7.66 -15.94
N PHE A 38 7.88 8.20 -15.82
CA PHE A 38 8.72 8.49 -16.98
C PHE A 38 9.37 7.26 -17.63
N THR A 39 9.64 6.20 -16.86
CA THR A 39 10.30 5.02 -17.41
C THR A 39 9.30 3.90 -17.66
N SER A 40 8.31 3.71 -16.78
CA SER A 40 7.22 2.73 -16.84
C SER A 40 6.53 2.49 -18.20
N PRO A 41 6.77 1.41 -18.99
CA PRO A 41 5.91 1.13 -20.14
C PRO A 41 4.46 0.88 -19.70
N ALA A 42 4.28 0.33 -18.48
CA ALA A 42 2.97 0.13 -17.85
C ALA A 42 2.27 1.44 -17.45
N SER A 43 2.95 2.59 -17.55
CA SER A 43 2.37 3.91 -17.29
C SER A 43 1.75 4.54 -18.55
N PHE A 44 2.42 4.43 -19.70
CA PHE A 44 1.99 5.09 -20.95
C PHE A 44 1.27 4.15 -21.94
N ASN A 45 1.57 2.85 -21.91
CA ASN A 45 0.94 1.86 -22.79
C ASN A 45 0.65 0.58 -21.99
N PRO A 46 -0.41 0.59 -21.16
CA PRO A 46 -0.73 -0.53 -20.30
C PRO A 46 -1.23 -1.71 -21.14
N ASN A 47 -0.31 -2.62 -21.48
CA ASN A 47 -0.62 -3.87 -22.17
C ASN A 47 -0.44 -5.10 -21.24
N ARG A 48 -0.85 -6.29 -21.72
CA ARG A 48 -0.81 -7.55 -20.97
C ARG A 48 0.60 -7.86 -20.47
N GLU A 49 1.59 -7.80 -21.34
CA GLU A 49 2.98 -8.13 -20.99
C GLU A 49 3.58 -7.13 -19.99
N ASN A 50 3.13 -5.88 -20.01
CA ASN A 50 3.66 -4.85 -19.13
C ASN A 50 3.00 -4.85 -17.75
N THR A 51 1.77 -5.33 -17.65
CA THR A 51 0.96 -5.25 -16.42
C THR A 51 0.84 -6.58 -15.68
N ASP A 52 1.20 -7.70 -16.32
CA ASP A 52 1.03 -9.04 -15.74
C ASP A 52 1.85 -9.26 -14.46
N PHE A 53 1.24 -9.99 -13.53
CA PHE A 53 1.83 -10.40 -12.28
C PHE A 53 2.09 -11.91 -12.29
N PRO A 54 3.33 -12.35 -12.06
CA PRO A 54 3.64 -13.77 -11.98
C PRO A 54 2.87 -14.45 -10.86
N PHE A 55 2.06 -15.46 -11.21
CA PHE A 55 1.12 -16.16 -10.31
C PHE A 55 1.72 -16.51 -8.93
N PHE A 56 2.89 -17.15 -8.91
CA PHE A 56 3.56 -17.57 -7.67
C PHE A 56 3.93 -16.41 -6.75
N ARG A 57 4.21 -15.24 -7.31
CA ARG A 57 4.50 -14.04 -6.53
C ARG A 57 3.25 -13.45 -5.90
N VAL A 58 2.12 -13.46 -6.61
CA VAL A 58 0.83 -12.99 -6.07
C VAL A 58 0.41 -13.84 -4.86
N ASN A 59 0.48 -15.17 -4.98
CA ASN A 59 -0.02 -16.06 -3.92
C ASN A 59 0.82 -16.02 -2.63
N THR A 60 2.10 -15.67 -2.73
CA THR A 60 3.03 -15.61 -1.59
C THR A 60 3.15 -14.22 -0.98
N PHE A 61 2.70 -13.18 -1.69
CA PHE A 61 2.88 -11.78 -1.28
C PHE A 61 2.24 -11.44 0.05
N LEU A 62 1.00 -11.90 0.28
CA LEU A 62 0.30 -11.67 1.54
C LEU A 62 1.04 -12.27 2.73
N TRP A 63 1.60 -13.47 2.55
CA TRP A 63 2.42 -14.13 3.57
C TRP A 63 3.70 -13.35 3.85
N SER A 64 4.35 -12.86 2.80
CA SER A 64 5.57 -12.06 2.92
C SER A 64 5.34 -10.74 3.66
N ILE A 65 4.27 -10.00 3.34
CA ILE A 65 3.93 -8.77 4.07
C ILE A 65 3.53 -9.07 5.51
N SER A 66 2.70 -10.10 5.73
CA SER A 66 2.21 -10.43 7.07
C SER A 66 3.37 -10.76 8.02
N ASN A 67 4.31 -11.58 7.57
CA ASN A 67 5.46 -11.98 8.39
C ASN A 67 6.59 -10.96 8.39
N GLY A 68 6.80 -10.25 7.28
CA GLY A 68 7.91 -9.30 7.13
C GLY A 68 7.63 -7.90 7.67
N TYR A 69 6.36 -7.52 7.86
CA TYR A 69 5.98 -6.19 8.31
C TYR A 69 4.90 -6.17 9.40
N ILE A 70 3.76 -6.85 9.20
CA ILE A 70 2.65 -6.79 10.16
C ILE A 70 3.06 -7.40 11.51
N LEU A 71 3.62 -8.61 11.48
CA LEU A 71 4.08 -9.29 12.69
C LEU A 71 5.13 -8.46 13.46
N PRO A 72 6.22 -7.95 12.84
CA PRO A 72 7.13 -7.01 13.49
C PRO A 72 6.44 -5.77 14.07
N THR A 73 5.45 -5.20 13.36
CA THR A 73 4.71 -4.01 13.81
C THR A 73 3.90 -4.30 15.08
N ILE A 74 3.24 -5.47 15.13
CA ILE A 74 2.51 -5.93 16.31
C ILE A 74 3.48 -6.18 17.47
N LEU A 75 4.62 -6.82 17.23
CA LEU A 75 5.65 -7.05 18.24
C LEU A 75 6.18 -5.74 18.83
N MET A 76 6.34 -4.70 18.01
CA MET A 76 6.73 -3.36 18.46
C MET A 76 5.66 -2.67 19.33
N ALA A 77 4.38 -2.99 19.13
CA ALA A 77 3.28 -2.42 19.91
C ALA A 77 3.21 -2.98 21.34
N PHE A 78 3.68 -4.21 21.60
CA PHE A 78 3.65 -4.83 22.94
C PHE A 78 4.42 -4.02 23.99
N PRO A 79 3.94 -3.96 25.25
CA PRO A 79 4.63 -3.25 26.34
C PRO A 79 6.04 -3.81 26.58
N ASN A 80 6.89 -3.01 27.24
CA ASN A 80 8.24 -3.45 27.59
C ASN A 80 8.18 -4.73 28.44
N MET A 81 8.89 -5.77 28.00
CA MET A 81 8.99 -7.02 28.73
C MET A 81 10.31 -7.03 29.50
N SER A 82 10.25 -7.21 30.82
CA SER A 82 11.45 -7.26 31.68
C SER A 82 12.37 -8.44 31.36
N LYS A 83 11.86 -9.49 30.70
CA LYS A 83 12.59 -10.67 30.22
C LYS A 83 12.03 -11.08 28.86
N GLY A 84 12.88 -11.32 27.86
CA GLY A 84 12.47 -11.75 26.52
C GLY A 84 13.43 -11.32 25.41
N LEU A 85 13.10 -11.68 24.16
CA LEU A 85 13.91 -11.38 22.96
C LEU A 85 14.03 -9.87 22.66
N LEU A 86 12.99 -9.09 23.00
CA LEU A 86 12.91 -7.66 22.76
C LEU A 86 12.58 -6.94 24.08
N PRO A 87 13.57 -6.77 24.99
CA PRO A 87 13.32 -6.31 26.35
C PRO A 87 12.96 -4.82 26.45
N SER A 88 13.31 -4.01 25.45
CA SER A 88 12.96 -2.59 25.40
C SER A 88 12.33 -2.19 24.07
N LYS A 89 11.55 -1.10 24.08
CA LYS A 89 11.01 -0.46 22.86
C LYS A 89 12.09 -0.17 21.82
N GLN A 90 13.29 0.22 22.22
CA GLN A 90 14.39 0.51 21.28
C GLN A 90 14.83 -0.75 20.53
N HIS A 91 14.94 -1.90 21.20
CA HIS A 91 15.23 -3.17 20.54
C HIS A 91 14.11 -3.58 19.59
N ALA A 92 12.85 -3.39 20.00
CA ALA A 92 11.71 -3.69 19.15
C ALA A 92 11.65 -2.80 17.89
N ILE A 93 11.96 -1.51 18.03
CA ILE A 93 12.08 -0.57 16.90
C ILE A 93 13.24 -0.99 16.00
N ALA A 94 14.42 -1.29 16.56
CA ALA A 94 15.59 -1.72 15.79
C ALA A 94 15.32 -3.02 15.00
N PHE A 95 14.61 -3.97 15.60
CA PHE A 95 14.16 -5.18 14.92
C PHE A 95 13.14 -4.89 13.81
N TRP A 96 12.27 -3.89 13.99
CA TRP A 96 11.30 -3.49 12.97
C TRP A 96 11.91 -2.77 11.76
N GLN A 97 12.99 -1.99 11.95
CA GLN A 97 13.61 -1.16 10.91
C GLN A 97 13.86 -1.88 9.56
N PRO A 98 14.52 -3.06 9.52
CA PRO A 98 14.83 -3.75 8.26
C PRO A 98 13.64 -4.53 7.63
N TRP A 99 12.39 -4.19 7.95
CA TRP A 99 11.19 -4.83 7.36
C TRP A 99 11.22 -4.98 5.82
N PRO A 100 11.76 -4.06 5.01
CA PRO A 100 11.79 -4.24 3.56
C PRO A 100 12.65 -5.44 3.13
N ILE A 101 13.69 -5.73 3.91
CA ILE A 101 14.57 -6.88 3.70
C ILE A 101 13.84 -8.17 4.08
N TYR A 102 13.12 -8.16 5.22
CA TYR A 102 12.32 -9.32 5.65
C TYR A 102 11.28 -9.71 4.60
N ILE A 103 10.50 -8.73 4.09
CA ILE A 103 9.52 -9.01 3.04
C ILE A 103 10.20 -9.60 1.81
N SER A 104 11.30 -9.00 1.32
CA SER A 104 11.98 -9.49 0.12
C SER A 104 12.56 -10.88 0.29
N LEU A 105 13.16 -11.17 1.45
CA LEU A 105 13.72 -12.49 1.75
C LEU A 105 12.63 -13.55 1.85
N ILE A 106 11.57 -13.29 2.60
CA ILE A 106 10.43 -14.21 2.75
C ILE A 106 9.75 -14.43 1.40
N GLN A 107 9.54 -13.36 0.62
CA GLN A 107 8.98 -13.44 -0.72
C GLN A 107 9.84 -14.31 -1.64
N TYR A 108 11.16 -14.15 -1.58
CA TYR A 108 12.09 -14.95 -2.37
C TYR A 108 12.01 -16.43 -1.99
N VAL A 109 12.11 -16.75 -0.69
CA VAL A 109 12.07 -18.12 -0.17
C VAL A 109 10.72 -18.79 -0.51
N LEU A 110 9.60 -18.14 -0.21
CA LEU A 110 8.26 -18.69 -0.49
C LEU A 110 8.00 -18.86 -1.98
N SER A 111 8.45 -17.91 -2.82
CA SER A 111 8.28 -18.03 -4.28
C SER A 111 9.09 -19.20 -4.83
N LYS A 112 10.35 -19.39 -4.37
CA LYS A 112 11.20 -20.51 -4.78
C LYS A 112 10.63 -21.85 -4.31
N PHE A 113 10.21 -21.93 -3.06
CA PHE A 113 9.58 -23.12 -2.51
C PHE A 113 8.30 -23.48 -3.28
N SER A 114 7.44 -22.49 -3.57
CA SER A 114 6.21 -22.71 -4.35
C SER A 114 6.49 -23.19 -5.78
N ILE A 115 7.56 -22.71 -6.42
CA ILE A 115 7.98 -23.20 -7.74
C ILE A 115 8.41 -24.66 -7.65
N ILE A 116 9.27 -24.99 -6.67
CA ILE A 116 9.77 -26.36 -6.46
C ILE A 116 8.59 -27.32 -6.22
N CYS A 117 7.69 -27.02 -5.29
CA CYS A 117 6.51 -27.84 -5.02
C CYS A 117 5.60 -28.00 -6.25
N SER A 118 5.52 -26.99 -7.11
CA SER A 118 4.71 -27.06 -8.33
C SER A 118 5.32 -27.96 -9.41
N CYS A 119 6.63 -28.19 -9.38
CA CYS A 119 7.28 -29.17 -10.25
C CYS A 119 6.95 -30.62 -9.87
N PHE A 120 6.53 -30.86 -8.62
CA PHE A 120 6.20 -32.19 -8.10
C PHE A 120 4.70 -32.48 -8.02
N GLY A 121 3.84 -31.49 -8.30
CA GLY A 121 2.38 -31.64 -8.26
C GLY A 121 1.75 -31.87 -9.65
N PRO A 122 0.50 -32.36 -9.72
CA PRO A 122 -0.20 -32.52 -10.99
C PRO A 122 -0.36 -31.16 -11.68
N GLN A 123 0.20 -31.05 -12.88
CA GLN A 123 0.22 -29.82 -13.64
C GLN A 123 -1.18 -29.54 -14.23
N SER A 124 -1.95 -28.65 -13.59
CA SER A 124 -3.15 -28.07 -14.21
C SER A 124 -2.71 -27.21 -15.40
N ASN A 125 -2.71 -27.78 -16.60
CA ASN A 125 -2.34 -27.12 -17.86
C ASN A 125 -3.36 -26.07 -18.36
N ASN A 126 -4.46 -25.86 -17.64
CA ASN A 126 -5.46 -24.90 -18.05
C ASN A 126 -5.02 -23.45 -17.76
N ILE A 127 -4.60 -22.72 -18.80
CA ILE A 127 -4.15 -21.32 -18.73
C ILE A 127 -5.23 -20.44 -18.08
N THR A 128 -6.50 -20.70 -18.39
CA THR A 128 -7.65 -19.95 -17.87
C THR A 128 -7.76 -20.09 -16.35
N SER A 129 -7.55 -21.31 -15.81
CA SER A 129 -7.62 -21.54 -14.36
C SER A 129 -6.50 -20.81 -13.61
N ARG A 130 -5.31 -20.70 -14.20
CA ARG A 130 -4.18 -19.95 -13.63
C ARG A 130 -4.46 -18.45 -13.63
N GLN A 131 -5.02 -17.90 -14.70
CA GLN A 131 -5.37 -16.48 -14.80
C GLN A 131 -6.43 -16.08 -13.76
N THR A 132 -7.50 -16.88 -13.62
CA THR A 132 -8.53 -16.65 -12.59
C THR A 132 -7.93 -16.67 -11.18
N LYS A 133 -7.02 -17.62 -10.90
CA LYS A 133 -6.34 -17.67 -9.60
C LYS A 133 -5.43 -16.46 -9.37
N THR A 134 -4.71 -15.97 -10.38
CA THR A 134 -3.93 -14.72 -10.29
C THR A 134 -4.83 -13.52 -10.00
N ARG A 135 -5.94 -13.36 -10.73
CA ARG A 135 -6.91 -12.26 -10.52
C ARG A 135 -7.48 -12.29 -9.10
N ASN A 136 -7.91 -13.45 -8.62
CA ASN A 136 -8.40 -13.60 -7.25
C ASN A 136 -7.32 -13.31 -6.20
N GLY A 137 -6.07 -13.70 -6.46
CA GLY A 137 -4.94 -13.35 -5.61
C GLY A 137 -4.70 -11.83 -5.56
N LEU A 138 -4.76 -11.14 -6.69
CA LEU A 138 -4.64 -9.68 -6.76
C LEU A 138 -5.75 -8.98 -5.99
N ARG A 139 -7.00 -9.42 -6.14
CA ARG A 139 -8.15 -8.91 -5.35
C ARG A 139 -7.89 -9.03 -3.85
N ARG A 140 -7.34 -10.16 -3.38
CA ARG A 140 -6.99 -10.33 -1.97
C ARG A 140 -5.87 -9.39 -1.53
N ILE A 141 -4.86 -9.16 -2.38
CA ILE A 141 -3.79 -8.18 -2.10
C ILE A 141 -4.35 -6.77 -1.98
N TYR A 142 -5.22 -6.37 -2.90
CA TYR A 142 -5.85 -5.04 -2.87
C TYR A 142 -6.77 -4.89 -1.66
N ALA A 143 -7.63 -5.87 -1.38
CA ALA A 143 -8.49 -5.85 -0.20
C ALA A 143 -7.68 -5.77 1.10
N PHE A 144 -6.57 -6.50 1.19
CA PHE A 144 -5.66 -6.43 2.32
C PHE A 144 -5.00 -5.05 2.45
N ALA A 145 -4.46 -4.50 1.36
CA ALA A 145 -3.84 -3.18 1.36
C ALA A 145 -4.85 -2.07 1.71
N PHE A 146 -6.07 -2.16 1.19
CA PHE A 146 -7.17 -1.26 1.52
C PHE A 146 -7.52 -1.35 3.01
N SER A 147 -7.61 -2.57 3.56
CA SER A 147 -7.85 -2.80 5.00
C SER A 147 -6.76 -2.20 5.88
N CYS A 148 -5.49 -2.34 5.48
CA CYS A 148 -4.34 -1.74 6.17
C CYS A 148 -4.36 -0.20 6.17
N ALA A 149 -5.04 0.44 5.21
CA ALA A 149 -5.25 1.89 5.19
C ALA A 149 -6.51 2.30 5.97
N ALA A 150 -7.63 1.61 5.71
CA ALA A 150 -8.93 1.95 6.26
C ALA A 150 -9.03 1.71 7.77
N ILE A 151 -8.51 0.59 8.28
CA ILE A 151 -8.63 0.24 9.70
C ILE A 151 -7.93 1.28 10.59
N PRO A 152 -6.64 1.64 10.38
CA PRO A 152 -6.00 2.67 11.19
C PRO A 152 -6.65 4.05 11.04
N HIS A 153 -7.11 4.41 9.85
CA HIS A 153 -7.82 5.67 9.60
C HIS A 153 -9.11 5.76 10.42
N LEU A 154 -9.97 4.75 10.30
CA LEU A 154 -11.24 4.69 11.03
C LEU A 154 -11.02 4.57 12.54
N ALA A 155 -10.05 3.77 12.98
CA ALA A 155 -9.72 3.65 14.40
C ALA A 155 -9.25 4.99 14.98
N SER A 156 -8.37 5.71 14.27
CA SER A 156 -7.89 7.02 14.72
C SER A 156 -9.02 8.04 14.82
N TRP A 157 -9.90 8.11 13.81
CA TRP A 157 -11.08 8.98 13.85
C TRP A 157 -12.03 8.61 14.97
N THR A 158 -12.32 7.32 15.14
CA THR A 158 -13.25 6.84 16.17
C THR A 158 -12.75 7.16 17.58
N ILE A 159 -11.47 6.87 17.87
CA ILE A 159 -10.86 7.14 19.18
C ILE A 159 -10.84 8.66 19.45
N SER A 160 -10.47 9.45 18.45
CA SER A 160 -10.37 10.90 18.59
C SER A 160 -11.74 11.57 18.78
N LEU A 161 -12.75 11.14 18.02
CA LEU A 161 -14.13 11.61 18.19
C LEU A 161 -14.73 11.16 19.51
N ALA A 162 -14.47 9.93 19.95
CA ALA A 162 -14.91 9.45 21.26
C ALA A 162 -14.33 10.31 22.40
N ALA A 163 -13.06 10.69 22.31
CA ALA A 163 -12.41 11.56 23.28
C ALA A 163 -13.03 12.97 23.35
N TRP A 164 -13.58 13.45 22.23
CA TRP A 164 -14.23 14.76 22.14
C TRP A 164 -15.70 14.76 22.55
N VAL A 165 -16.47 13.75 22.11
CA VAL A 165 -17.92 13.65 22.38
C VAL A 165 -18.20 13.09 23.77
N PHE A 166 -17.37 12.16 24.25
CA PHE A 166 -17.53 11.48 25.54
C PHE A 166 -16.26 11.66 26.41
N PRO A 167 -15.90 12.89 26.79
CA PRO A 167 -14.64 13.17 27.49
C PRO A 167 -14.56 12.49 28.87
N THR A 168 -15.70 12.15 29.48
CA THR A 168 -15.78 11.43 30.76
C THR A 168 -15.27 9.98 30.70
N LEU A 169 -15.18 9.39 29.51
CA LEU A 169 -14.60 8.05 29.31
C LEU A 169 -13.07 8.04 29.38
N PHE A 170 -12.45 9.23 29.36
CA PHE A 170 -11.01 9.40 29.30
C PHE A 170 -10.51 10.25 30.47
N SER A 171 -9.23 10.11 30.83
CA SER A 171 -8.62 11.07 31.75
C SER A 171 -8.62 12.48 31.11
N PRO A 172 -8.72 13.58 31.88
CA PRO A 172 -8.76 14.93 31.30
C PRO A 172 -7.57 15.22 30.37
N LYS A 173 -6.38 14.74 30.73
CA LYS A 173 -5.18 14.84 29.90
C LYS A 173 -5.33 14.05 28.60
N THR A 174 -5.77 12.79 28.67
CA THR A 174 -5.97 11.94 27.49
C THR A 174 -7.03 12.51 26.55
N ALA A 175 -8.15 13.00 27.09
CA ALA A 175 -9.21 13.65 26.31
C ALA A 175 -8.67 14.85 25.53
N SER A 176 -7.88 15.72 26.20
CA SER A 176 -7.26 16.88 25.54
C SER A 176 -6.26 16.48 24.46
N THR A 177 -5.43 15.47 24.69
CA THR A 177 -4.42 15.03 23.71
C THR A 177 -5.05 14.34 22.50
N LEU A 178 -6.10 13.54 22.70
CA LEU A 178 -6.78 12.81 21.64
C LEU A 178 -7.87 13.63 20.92
N ALA A 179 -8.12 14.87 21.33
CA ALA A 179 -9.08 15.74 20.65
C ALA A 179 -8.74 15.87 19.14
N PRO A 180 -9.73 15.86 18.23
CA PRO A 180 -9.50 15.84 16.77
C PRO A 180 -8.55 16.92 16.28
N ARG A 181 -8.62 18.11 16.87
CA ARG A 181 -7.70 19.21 16.55
C ARG A 181 -6.23 18.83 16.77
N ASN A 182 -5.91 18.12 17.85
CA ASN A 182 -4.52 17.80 18.19
C ASN A 182 -4.01 16.56 17.45
N VAL A 183 -4.92 15.67 17.00
CA VAL A 183 -4.58 14.44 16.27
C VAL A 183 -4.47 14.66 14.76
N PHE A 184 -5.32 15.52 14.18
CA PHE A 184 -5.44 15.66 12.72
C PHE A 184 -4.99 17.01 12.16
N VAL A 185 -4.84 18.05 12.99
CA VAL A 185 -4.31 19.33 12.51
C VAL A 185 -2.79 19.30 12.62
N ASN A 186 -2.13 19.27 11.47
CA ASN A 186 -0.68 19.29 11.40
C ASN A 186 -0.15 20.65 11.88
N GLN A 187 0.90 20.61 12.69
CA GLN A 187 1.64 21.82 13.00
C GLN A 187 2.53 22.22 11.84
N PHE A 188 2.53 23.51 11.49
CA PHE A 188 3.29 23.99 10.36
C PHE A 188 4.79 24.12 10.69
N PRO A 189 5.69 23.71 9.78
CA PRO A 189 7.13 23.81 10.00
C PRO A 189 7.64 25.24 10.24
N TRP A 190 6.95 26.24 9.71
CA TRP A 190 7.27 27.67 9.87
C TRP A 190 6.55 28.32 11.06
N SER A 191 5.84 27.54 11.88
CA SER A 191 5.29 28.05 13.14
C SER A 191 6.39 28.20 14.21
N SER A 192 6.18 29.07 15.18
CA SER A 192 7.07 29.20 16.35
C SER A 192 6.86 28.09 17.39
N ALA A 193 5.96 27.14 17.14
CA ALA A 193 5.63 26.07 18.06
C ALA A 193 6.80 25.08 18.21
N ARG A 194 7.12 24.71 19.46
CA ARG A 194 8.13 23.69 19.78
C ARG A 194 7.44 22.47 20.38
N PRO A 195 7.81 21.24 19.98
CA PRO A 195 7.21 20.04 20.55
C PRO A 195 7.61 19.90 22.02
N GLU A 196 6.64 19.65 22.89
CA GLU A 196 6.86 19.46 24.34
C GLU A 196 7.64 18.19 24.66
N SER A 197 7.61 17.21 23.76
CA SER A 197 8.31 15.93 23.92
C SER A 197 8.74 15.38 22.57
N LEU A 198 9.66 14.42 22.59
CA LEU A 198 10.06 13.68 21.40
C LEU A 198 8.86 13.04 20.70
N GLY A 199 7.91 12.48 21.44
CA GLY A 199 6.72 11.85 20.87
C GLY A 199 5.83 12.82 20.11
N VAL A 200 5.66 14.05 20.61
CA VAL A 200 4.91 15.11 19.91
C VAL A 200 5.64 15.54 18.63
N GLY A 201 6.96 15.70 18.70
CA GLY A 201 7.78 16.02 17.52
C GLY A 201 7.71 14.92 16.46
N THR A 202 7.79 13.65 16.87
CA THR A 202 7.64 12.49 15.99
C THR A 202 6.25 12.44 15.35
N LEU A 203 5.19 12.76 16.10
CA LEU A 203 3.83 12.83 15.55
C LEU A 203 3.73 13.89 14.44
N TRP A 204 4.20 15.11 14.68
CA TRP A 204 4.15 16.19 13.67
C TRP A 204 4.92 15.80 12.40
N PHE A 205 6.09 15.19 12.57
CA PHE A 205 6.88 14.67 11.47
C PHE A 205 6.14 13.59 10.68
N LEU A 206 5.60 12.56 11.36
CA LEU A 206 4.89 11.46 10.71
C LEU A 206 3.60 11.91 10.02
N GLN A 207 2.90 12.91 10.56
CA GLN A 207 1.73 13.52 9.94
C GLN A 207 2.07 14.12 8.57
N TRP A 208 3.15 14.91 8.48
CA TRP A 208 3.61 15.47 7.22
C TRP A 208 4.16 14.41 6.28
N ASP A 209 4.95 13.48 6.80
CA ASP A 209 5.53 12.38 6.03
C ASP A 209 4.46 11.54 5.33
N HIS A 210 3.45 11.14 6.10
CA HIS A 210 2.31 10.38 5.59
C HIS A 210 1.47 11.20 4.60
N LEU A 211 1.16 12.46 4.93
CA LEU A 211 0.32 13.32 4.09
C LEU A 211 0.93 13.52 2.70
N ILE A 212 2.21 13.90 2.63
CA ILE A 212 2.92 14.13 1.36
C ILE A 212 2.98 12.83 0.55
N GLY A 213 3.42 11.73 1.17
CA GLY A 213 3.56 10.46 0.46
C GLY A 213 2.21 9.92 -0.02
N ALA A 214 1.14 10.07 0.77
CA ALA A 214 -0.20 9.61 0.40
C ALA A 214 -0.80 10.46 -0.73
N ILE A 215 -0.66 11.80 -0.71
CA ILE A 215 -1.13 12.68 -1.79
C ILE A 215 -0.43 12.32 -3.10
N VAL A 216 0.89 12.14 -3.06
CA VAL A 216 1.67 11.78 -4.23
C VAL A 216 1.28 10.40 -4.78
N ALA A 217 1.02 9.43 -3.88
CA ALA A 217 0.47 8.13 -4.26
C ALA A 217 -0.91 8.26 -4.93
N LEU A 218 -1.80 9.09 -4.38
CA LEU A 218 -3.13 9.33 -4.94
C LEU A 218 -3.05 9.96 -6.34
N VAL A 219 -2.21 10.98 -6.53
CA VAL A 219 -1.98 11.60 -7.85
C VAL A 219 -1.45 10.56 -8.85
N TRP A 220 -0.45 9.77 -8.44
CA TRP A 220 0.11 8.70 -9.27
C TRP A 220 -0.95 7.68 -9.71
N THR A 221 -1.76 7.19 -8.77
CA THR A 221 -2.80 6.20 -9.07
C THR A 221 -3.92 6.81 -9.91
N ALA A 222 -4.27 8.08 -9.72
CA ALA A 222 -5.24 8.79 -10.56
C ALA A 222 -4.76 8.96 -12.02
N ILE A 223 -3.48 9.29 -12.23
CA ILE A 223 -2.88 9.35 -13.57
C ILE A 223 -2.97 7.98 -14.26
N LEU A 224 -2.59 6.92 -13.54
CA LEU A 224 -2.63 5.55 -14.07
C LEU A 224 -4.06 5.06 -14.33
N TYR A 225 -5.01 5.44 -13.48
CA TYR A 225 -6.44 5.17 -13.66
C TYR A 225 -6.98 5.83 -14.93
N ALA A 226 -6.67 7.12 -15.14
CA ALA A 226 -7.06 7.84 -16.33
C ALA A 226 -6.47 7.21 -17.61
N ALA A 227 -5.19 6.83 -17.58
CA ALA A 227 -4.53 6.16 -18.70
C ALA A 227 -5.21 4.82 -19.05
N ALA A 228 -5.60 4.02 -18.06
CA ALA A 228 -6.29 2.75 -18.31
C ALA A 228 -7.68 2.93 -18.93
N HIS A 229 -8.43 3.95 -18.50
CA HIS A 229 -9.73 4.27 -19.08
C HIS A 229 -9.65 4.76 -20.53
N ILE A 230 -8.61 5.55 -20.85
CA ILE A 230 -8.33 5.97 -22.23
C ILE A 230 -8.07 4.74 -23.10
N GLU A 231 -7.21 3.82 -22.64
CA GLU A 231 -6.92 2.56 -23.35
C GLU A 231 -8.17 1.69 -23.52
N CYS A 232 -9.04 1.63 -22.51
CA CYS A 232 -10.29 0.87 -22.57
C CYS A 232 -11.41 1.60 -23.35
N ARG A 233 -11.18 2.85 -23.79
CA ARG A 233 -12.17 3.72 -24.44
C ARG A 233 -13.44 3.92 -23.59
N ILE A 234 -13.29 3.95 -22.27
CA ILE A 234 -14.39 4.19 -21.34
C ILE A 234 -14.34 5.65 -20.89
N PRO A 235 -15.38 6.46 -21.17
CA PRO A 235 -15.37 7.86 -20.80
C PRO A 235 -15.33 8.02 -19.27
N ILE A 236 -14.43 8.88 -18.78
CA ILE A 236 -14.41 9.29 -17.37
C ILE A 236 -14.98 10.71 -17.28
N SER A 237 -15.97 10.90 -16.41
CA SER A 237 -16.36 12.23 -15.97
C SER A 237 -15.44 12.67 -14.83
N GLY A 238 -14.74 13.80 -14.99
CA GLY A 238 -13.87 14.35 -13.96
C GLY A 238 -14.59 14.62 -12.63
N PHE A 239 -15.86 15.06 -12.68
CA PHE A 239 -16.68 15.25 -11.49
C PHE A 239 -16.96 13.92 -10.76
N LYS A 240 -17.33 12.86 -11.49
CA LYS A 240 -17.56 11.53 -10.88
C LYS A 240 -16.27 10.98 -10.24
N LEU A 241 -15.13 11.17 -10.90
CA LEU A 241 -13.83 10.77 -10.37
C LEU A 241 -13.50 11.55 -9.09
N MET A 242 -13.70 12.87 -9.09
CA MET A 242 -13.49 13.71 -7.90
C MET A 242 -14.38 13.26 -6.74
N LEU A 243 -15.69 13.08 -6.98
CA LEU A 243 -16.63 12.62 -5.95
C LEU A 243 -16.22 11.27 -5.36
N LYS A 244 -15.78 10.34 -6.23
CA LYS A 244 -15.26 9.04 -5.82
C LYS A 244 -14.04 9.16 -4.92
N VAL A 245 -13.03 9.93 -5.36
CA VAL A 245 -11.80 10.16 -4.60
C VAL A 245 -12.12 10.75 -3.23
N VAL A 246 -12.96 11.78 -3.17
CA VAL A 246 -13.38 12.40 -1.90
C VAL A 246 -14.08 11.38 -1.00
N THR A 247 -14.98 10.57 -1.55
CA THR A 247 -15.70 9.53 -0.78
C THR A 247 -14.72 8.53 -0.16
N PHE A 248 -13.78 8.00 -0.94
CA PHE A 248 -12.80 7.04 -0.41
C PHE A 248 -11.79 7.69 0.53
N CYS A 249 -11.40 8.95 0.32
CA CYS A 249 -10.56 9.68 1.26
C CYS A 249 -11.22 9.83 2.62
N VAL A 250 -12.53 10.07 2.66
CA VAL A 250 -13.30 10.16 3.91
C VAL A 250 -13.38 8.80 4.60
N VAL A 251 -13.70 7.74 3.86
CA VAL A 251 -13.95 6.40 4.44
C VAL A 251 -12.66 5.66 4.81
N ALA A 252 -11.61 5.75 3.98
CA ALA A 252 -10.42 4.92 4.09
C ALA A 252 -9.10 5.72 4.13
N GLY A 253 -9.18 7.05 4.13
CA GLY A 253 -8.01 7.93 4.05
C GLY A 253 -7.47 8.07 2.62
N ILE A 254 -6.52 8.99 2.44
CA ILE A 254 -5.90 9.29 1.13
C ILE A 254 -5.21 8.05 0.54
N ALA A 255 -4.51 7.29 1.38
CA ALA A 255 -3.86 6.05 0.97
C ALA A 255 -4.86 4.98 0.53
N GLY A 256 -6.00 4.85 1.23
CA GLY A 256 -7.07 3.92 0.86
C GLY A 256 -7.70 4.26 -0.50
N ALA A 257 -7.95 5.55 -0.75
CA ALA A 257 -8.41 6.01 -2.06
C ALA A 257 -7.42 5.69 -3.19
N ALA A 258 -6.12 5.85 -2.94
CA ALA A 258 -5.09 5.50 -3.92
C ALA A 258 -5.08 3.99 -4.23
N VAL A 259 -5.23 3.14 -3.20
CA VAL A 259 -5.33 1.67 -3.37
C VAL A 259 -6.54 1.31 -4.21
N GLU A 260 -7.70 1.91 -3.95
CA GLU A 260 -8.94 1.63 -4.68
C GLU A 260 -8.81 1.99 -6.18
N LEU A 261 -8.28 3.18 -6.49
CA LEU A 261 -8.05 3.58 -7.89
C LEU A 261 -7.11 2.61 -8.61
N MET A 262 -6.06 2.14 -7.92
CA MET A 262 -5.14 1.13 -8.49
C MET A 262 -5.83 -0.23 -8.68
N TRP A 263 -6.69 -0.64 -7.75
CA TRP A 263 -7.44 -1.89 -7.85
C TRP A 263 -8.37 -1.86 -9.06
N GLU A 264 -9.22 -0.85 -9.18
CA GLU A 264 -10.15 -0.75 -10.31
C GLU A 264 -9.44 -0.66 -11.65
N ARG A 265 -8.35 0.10 -11.71
CA ARG A 265 -7.51 0.17 -12.90
C ARG A 265 -7.03 -1.21 -13.33
N ASP A 266 -6.59 -2.05 -12.40
CA ASP A 266 -6.14 -3.40 -12.71
C ASP A 266 -7.30 -4.32 -13.11
N GLU A 267 -8.46 -4.23 -12.46
CA GLU A 267 -9.66 -4.97 -12.89
C GLU A 267 -10.06 -4.59 -14.31
N LEU A 268 -10.05 -3.30 -14.62
CA LEU A 268 -10.40 -2.79 -15.94
C LEU A 268 -9.47 -3.33 -17.03
N LEU A 269 -8.16 -3.31 -16.78
CA LEU A 269 -7.17 -3.84 -17.71
C LEU A 269 -7.29 -5.36 -17.87
N LEU A 270 -7.66 -6.09 -16.82
CA LEU A 270 -7.91 -7.53 -16.88
C LEU A 270 -9.18 -7.85 -17.69
N ASP A 271 -10.25 -7.09 -17.53
CA ASP A 271 -11.50 -7.27 -18.29
C ASP A 271 -11.30 -6.97 -19.79
N LEU A 272 -10.54 -5.92 -20.12
CA LEU A 272 -10.17 -5.64 -21.52
C LEU A 272 -9.37 -6.80 -22.14
N GLN A 273 -8.52 -7.45 -21.35
CA GLN A 273 -7.72 -8.59 -21.81
C GLN A 273 -8.59 -9.83 -22.07
N ASP A 274 -9.52 -10.14 -21.17
CA ASP A 274 -10.46 -11.25 -21.36
C ASP A 274 -11.31 -11.02 -22.62
N ALA A 275 -11.82 -9.80 -22.83
CA ALA A 275 -12.57 -9.43 -24.03
C ALA A 275 -11.75 -9.54 -25.33
N LYS A 276 -10.47 -9.15 -25.32
CA LYS A 276 -9.57 -9.30 -26.48
C LYS A 276 -9.32 -10.79 -26.80
N ARG A 277 -9.12 -11.64 -25.78
CA ARG A 277 -8.91 -13.10 -25.96
C ARG A 277 -10.12 -13.77 -26.59
N ASP A 278 -11.32 -13.46 -26.11
CA ASP A 278 -12.55 -14.10 -26.58
C ASP A 278 -12.85 -13.75 -28.05
N LYS A 279 -12.44 -12.55 -28.51
CA LYS A 279 -12.52 -12.16 -29.92
C LYS A 279 -11.56 -12.97 -30.80
N THR A 280 -10.32 -13.19 -30.34
CA THR A 280 -9.33 -14.00 -31.08
C THR A 280 -9.77 -15.46 -31.20
N PHE A 281 -10.38 -16.01 -30.15
CA PHE A 281 -10.87 -17.40 -30.18
C PHE A 281 -12.07 -17.58 -31.12
N LYS A 282 -12.92 -16.56 -31.29
CA LYS A 282 -14.07 -16.60 -32.22
C LYS A 282 -13.69 -16.37 -33.69
N SER A 283 -12.49 -15.89 -33.97
CA SER A 283 -12.00 -15.65 -35.34
C SER A 283 -11.16 -16.79 -35.91
N GLN A 284 -10.94 -17.85 -35.14
CA GLN A 284 -10.28 -19.11 -35.55
C GLN A 284 -11.33 -20.20 -35.72
#